data_AF-Q93M52-F1
#
_entry.id   AF-Q93M52-F1
#
_cell.length_a   1.000
_cell.length_b   1.000
_cell.length_c   1.000
_cell.angle_alpha   90.00
_cell.angle_beta   90.00
_cell.angle_gamma   90.00
#
_symmetry.space_group_name_H-M   'P 1'
#
loop_
_entity.id
_entity.type
_entity.pdbx_description
1 polymer ?
#
loop_
_entity_poly.entity_id
_entity_poly.type
_entity_poly.pdbx_seq_one_letter_code
_entity_poly.pdbx_strand_id
1 'polypeptide(L)'
;MADFLNKKIENKVLMLVPSVFNYSNNLEKSLSKFCDDYICLNERPSNSFFIKAGLRINFSPLSFILTFSYYNYILKRITDSFIDTVLIINPEATPVWFVKKLRKKKVKIIFYLWDSIKNKPKNKKLIPYANHVWSFDNIDCQEYKLSYKPLFYSTENNINHSSGQYDLSFIGTLHGDRYEVVNKIFDILNNKKTFKFFYCPSKRLFFFNKIP
;
A
#
# COMPACT_ATOMS: atom_id res chain seq x y z
N MET A 1 -21.02 19.41 1.89
CA MET A 1 -19.81 18.55 1.75
C MET A 1 -18.79 18.82 2.85
N ALA A 2 -18.69 20.06 3.36
CA ALA A 2 -17.86 20.41 4.52
C ALA A 2 -18.34 19.77 5.85
N ASP A 3 -19.64 19.56 6.03
CA ASP A 3 -20.18 19.07 7.31
C ASP A 3 -19.84 17.61 7.66
N PHE A 4 -19.54 16.78 6.65
CA PHE A 4 -19.07 15.39 6.88
C PHE A 4 -17.60 15.32 7.31
N LEU A 5 -16.80 16.37 7.06
CA LEU A 5 -15.38 16.38 7.38
C LEU A 5 -15.10 16.70 8.85
N ASN A 6 -16.10 17.24 9.58
CA ASN A 6 -15.95 17.65 10.98
C ASN A 6 -16.48 16.62 11.98
N LYS A 7 -17.17 15.56 11.52
CA LYS A 7 -17.67 14.51 12.40
C LYS A 7 -16.62 13.42 12.57
N LYS A 8 -16.07 13.32 13.77
CA LYS A 8 -15.21 12.19 14.13
C LYS A 8 -16.02 10.90 14.22
N ILE A 9 -15.36 9.81 13.83
CA ILE A 9 -15.86 8.44 13.93
C ILE A 9 -15.63 7.99 15.37
N GLU A 10 -16.69 7.53 16.03
CA GLU A 10 -16.64 7.01 17.41
C GLU A 10 -16.03 5.60 17.51
N ASN A 11 -15.95 4.89 16.38
CA ASN A 11 -15.35 3.55 16.31
C ASN A 11 -13.84 3.59 16.55
N LYS A 12 -13.34 2.60 17.29
CA LYS A 12 -11.91 2.35 17.45
C LYS A 12 -11.35 1.66 16.21
N VAL A 13 -10.33 2.24 15.61
CA VAL A 13 -9.78 1.78 14.32
C VAL A 13 -8.35 1.26 14.48
N LEU A 14 -8.08 0.04 14.02
CA LEU A 14 -6.70 -0.41 13.78
C LEU A 14 -6.40 -0.37 12.29
N MET A 15 -5.41 0.43 11.89
CA MET A 15 -4.91 0.51 10.52
C MET A 15 -3.62 -0.31 10.37
N LEU A 16 -3.64 -1.28 9.45
CA LEU A 16 -2.46 -1.98 8.96
C LEU A 16 -2.06 -1.38 7.61
N VAL A 17 -0.86 -0.82 7.52
CA VAL A 17 -0.38 -0.17 6.29
C VAL A 17 1.09 -0.49 6.02
N PRO A 18 1.49 -0.81 4.77
CA PRO A 18 2.88 -0.97 4.41
C PRO A 18 3.66 0.33 4.61
N SER A 19 4.79 0.26 5.29
CA SER A 19 5.71 1.39 5.45
C SER A 19 6.53 1.59 4.16
N VAL A 20 6.03 2.46 3.27
CA VAL A 20 6.61 2.76 1.96
C VAL A 20 6.54 4.27 1.69
N PHE A 21 7.64 4.88 1.23
CA PHE A 21 7.73 6.29 0.78
C PHE A 21 6.92 7.32 1.62
N ASN A 22 6.95 7.20 2.95
CA ASN A 22 6.21 8.04 3.90
C ASN A 22 4.66 7.97 3.79
N TYR A 23 4.10 7.11 2.94
CA TYR A 23 2.65 6.97 2.77
C TYR A 23 1.96 6.53 4.06
N SER A 24 2.58 5.67 4.87
CA SER A 24 2.03 5.26 6.16
C SER A 24 1.76 6.47 7.06
N ASN A 25 2.70 7.41 7.10
CA ASN A 25 2.62 8.59 7.96
C ASN A 25 1.56 9.57 7.42
N ASN A 26 1.48 9.75 6.11
CA ASN A 26 0.45 10.60 5.50
C ASN A 26 -0.96 10.02 5.69
N LEU A 27 -1.11 8.70 5.60
CA LEU A 27 -2.37 8.02 5.88
C LEU A 27 -2.75 8.11 7.35
N GLU A 28 -1.79 7.95 8.27
CA GLU A 28 -2.02 8.12 9.71
C GLU A 28 -2.45 9.55 10.06
N LYS A 29 -1.74 10.58 9.54
CA LYS A 29 -2.15 11.98 9.67
C LYS A 29 -3.54 12.26 9.08
N SER A 30 -3.94 11.51 8.07
CA SER A 30 -5.27 11.63 7.50
C SER A 30 -6.32 10.95 8.38
N LEU A 31 -6.02 9.78 8.94
CA LEU A 31 -6.90 9.04 9.85
C LEU A 31 -7.17 9.83 11.13
N SER A 32 -6.15 10.48 11.71
CA SER A 32 -6.26 11.26 12.94
C SER A 32 -7.22 12.45 12.85
N LYS A 33 -7.52 12.94 11.64
CA LYS A 33 -8.52 13.99 11.41
C LYS A 33 -9.95 13.49 11.60
N PHE A 34 -10.17 12.18 11.42
CA PHE A 34 -11.49 11.57 11.42
C PHE A 34 -11.71 10.60 12.58
N CYS A 35 -10.67 10.15 13.27
CA CYS A 35 -10.77 9.14 14.32
C CYS A 35 -9.77 9.50 15.43
N ASP A 36 -10.25 9.59 16.67
CA ASP A 36 -9.40 9.87 17.84
C ASP A 36 -8.77 8.61 18.41
N ASP A 37 -9.53 7.51 18.45
CA ASP A 37 -9.08 6.24 19.01
C ASP A 37 -8.64 5.30 17.90
N TYR A 38 -7.36 5.40 17.53
CA TYR A 38 -6.78 4.56 16.49
C TYR A 38 -5.41 3.99 16.86
N ILE A 39 -5.09 2.85 16.24
CA ILE A 39 -3.78 2.20 16.30
C ILE A 39 -3.26 2.01 14.88
N CYS A 40 -2.10 2.58 14.55
CA CYS A 40 -1.42 2.34 13.28
C CYS A 40 -0.28 1.35 13.47
N LEU A 41 -0.28 0.26 12.68
CA LEU A 41 0.81 -0.72 12.66
C LEU A 41 1.24 -0.99 11.21
N ASN A 42 2.47 -1.45 11.05
CA ASN A 42 2.93 -1.92 9.75
C ASN A 42 2.14 -3.17 9.34
N GLU A 43 1.80 -3.30 8.06
CA GLU A 43 1.16 -4.52 7.56
C GLU A 43 2.11 -5.74 7.60
N ARG A 44 3.43 -5.48 7.57
CA ARG A 44 4.48 -6.51 7.61
C ARG A 44 5.17 -6.59 8.97
N PRO A 45 5.62 -7.78 9.41
CA PRO A 45 6.40 -7.95 10.63
C PRO A 45 7.78 -7.26 10.56
N SER A 46 8.34 -7.09 9.36
CA SER A 46 9.60 -6.38 9.13
C SER A 46 9.68 -5.90 7.68
N ASN A 47 10.41 -4.81 7.46
CA ASN A 47 10.71 -4.28 6.13
C ASN A 47 11.99 -4.87 5.50
N SER A 48 12.63 -5.86 6.15
CA SER A 48 13.87 -6.46 5.67
C SER A 48 13.68 -7.15 4.31
N PHE A 49 14.75 -7.13 3.51
CA PHE A 49 14.75 -7.74 2.17
C PHE A 49 14.35 -9.22 2.21
N PHE A 50 14.83 -9.97 3.21
CA PHE A 50 14.53 -11.39 3.38
C PHE A 50 13.06 -11.67 3.68
N ILE A 51 12.40 -10.81 4.46
CA ILE A 51 10.97 -10.94 4.73
C ILE A 51 10.16 -10.57 3.49
N LYS A 52 10.54 -9.50 2.77
CA LYS A 52 9.91 -9.15 1.48
C LYS A 52 10.05 -10.27 0.43
N ALA A 53 11.23 -10.88 0.32
CA ALA A 53 11.49 -11.99 -0.57
C ALA A 53 10.73 -13.26 -0.12
N GLY A 54 10.75 -13.58 1.18
CA GLY A 54 10.04 -14.73 1.76
C GLY A 54 8.52 -14.65 1.58
N LEU A 55 7.92 -13.47 1.72
CA LEU A 55 6.49 -13.26 1.46
C LEU A 55 6.12 -13.48 -0.02
N ARG A 56 7.02 -13.13 -0.94
CA ARG A 56 6.85 -13.34 -2.39
C ARG A 56 7.05 -14.81 -2.77
N ILE A 57 8.08 -15.46 -2.24
CA ILE A 57 8.52 -16.81 -2.64
C ILE A 57 7.85 -17.92 -1.79
N ASN A 58 7.18 -17.57 -0.69
CA ASN A 58 6.35 -18.48 0.12
C ASN A 58 7.12 -19.67 0.75
N PHE A 59 8.43 -19.55 0.99
CA PHE A 59 9.29 -20.74 1.18
C PHE A 59 10.27 -20.73 2.37
N SER A 60 10.11 -19.87 3.38
CA SER A 60 10.94 -19.95 4.59
C SER A 60 10.10 -20.17 5.85
N PRO A 61 10.32 -21.27 6.60
CA PRO A 61 9.70 -21.51 7.91
C PRO A 61 9.87 -20.32 8.88
N LEU A 62 11.02 -19.63 8.81
CA LEU A 62 11.29 -18.44 9.63
C LEU A 62 10.34 -17.28 9.29
N SER A 63 10.10 -17.03 8.00
CA SER A 63 9.16 -15.99 7.57
C SER A 63 7.71 -16.30 8.01
N PHE A 64 7.34 -17.59 8.04
CA PHE A 64 6.05 -18.02 8.57
C PHE A 64 5.94 -17.79 10.07
N ILE A 65 6.93 -18.21 10.86
CA ILE A 65 6.94 -18.04 12.32
C ILE A 65 6.87 -16.56 12.71
N LEU A 66 7.66 -15.71 12.06
CA LEU A 66 7.65 -14.26 12.31
C LEU A 66 6.29 -13.64 11.96
N THR A 67 5.73 -14.00 10.80
CA THR A 67 4.39 -13.53 10.39
C THR A 67 3.32 -14.04 11.36
N PHE A 68 3.38 -15.30 11.78
CA PHE A 68 2.43 -15.89 12.71
C PHE A 68 2.47 -15.20 14.08
N SER A 69 3.67 -15.02 14.65
CA SER A 69 3.85 -14.31 15.92
C SER A 69 3.32 -12.88 15.84
N TYR A 70 3.67 -12.16 14.78
CA TYR A 70 3.25 -10.77 14.57
C TYR A 70 1.74 -10.61 14.46
N TYR A 71 1.06 -11.44 13.67
CA TYR A 71 -0.39 -11.37 13.53
C TYR A 71 -1.14 -11.88 14.76
N ASN A 72 -0.53 -12.73 15.61
CA ASN A 72 -1.10 -13.04 16.93
C ASN A 72 -0.94 -11.86 17.91
N TYR A 73 0.18 -11.13 17.86
CA TYR A 73 0.35 -9.87 18.59
C TYR A 73 -0.71 -8.84 18.17
N ILE A 74 -0.93 -8.65 16.86
CA ILE A 74 -1.99 -7.74 16.36
C ILE A 74 -3.37 -8.20 16.87
N LEU A 75 -3.67 -9.50 16.81
CA LEU A 75 -4.95 -10.03 17.30
C LEU A 75 -5.15 -9.78 18.80
N LYS A 76 -4.08 -9.87 19.60
CA LYS A 76 -4.11 -9.51 21.02
C LYS A 76 -4.40 -8.02 21.19
N ARG A 77 -3.70 -7.14 20.46
CA ARG A 77 -3.97 -5.68 20.47
C ARG A 77 -5.42 -5.35 20.12
N ILE A 78 -5.97 -5.99 19.09
CA ILE A 78 -7.39 -5.83 18.69
C ILE A 78 -8.34 -6.18 19.83
N THR A 79 -8.04 -7.24 20.58
CA THR A 79 -8.88 -7.69 21.69
C THR A 79 -8.73 -6.79 22.90
N ASP A 80 -7.49 -6.49 23.31
CA ASP A 80 -7.18 -5.71 24.52
C ASP A 80 -7.63 -4.24 24.39
N SER A 81 -7.66 -3.70 23.17
CA SER A 81 -8.07 -2.32 22.88
C SER A 81 -9.52 -2.18 22.40
N PHE A 82 -10.28 -3.27 22.35
CA PHE A 82 -11.69 -3.29 21.89
C PHE A 82 -11.88 -2.66 20.50
N ILE A 83 -11.03 -3.03 19.54
CA ILE A 83 -11.07 -2.48 18.19
C ILE A 83 -12.34 -2.89 17.46
N ASP A 84 -13.10 -1.90 16.97
CA ASP A 84 -14.33 -2.10 16.22
C ASP A 84 -14.06 -2.38 14.74
N THR A 85 -13.06 -1.68 14.17
CA THR A 85 -12.75 -1.72 12.73
C THR A 85 -11.27 -1.94 12.48
N VAL A 86 -10.96 -2.90 11.61
CA VAL A 86 -9.61 -3.14 11.11
C VAL A 86 -9.55 -2.73 9.64
N LEU A 87 -8.78 -1.69 9.36
CA LEU A 87 -8.50 -1.18 8.03
C LEU A 87 -7.16 -1.71 7.56
N ILE A 88 -7.15 -2.55 6.51
CA ILE A 88 -5.93 -3.15 5.98
C ILE A 88 -5.67 -2.57 4.59
N ILE A 89 -4.65 -1.73 4.52
CA ILE A 89 -4.22 -1.05 3.30
C ILE A 89 -3.23 -1.96 2.58
N ASN A 90 -3.56 -2.32 1.34
CA ASN A 90 -2.74 -3.09 0.43
C ASN A 90 -2.06 -4.31 1.11
N PRO A 91 -2.84 -5.36 1.42
CA PRO A 91 -2.33 -6.55 2.08
C PRO A 91 -1.16 -7.19 1.33
N GLU A 92 -0.11 -7.58 2.06
CA GLU A 92 1.10 -8.20 1.55
C GLU A 92 1.55 -9.39 2.42
N ALA A 93 1.39 -9.29 3.73
CA ALA A 93 1.67 -10.34 4.71
C ALA A 93 0.41 -10.89 5.41
N THR A 94 -0.75 -10.23 5.24
CA THR A 94 -2.00 -10.56 5.92
C THR A 94 -2.42 -12.01 5.66
N PRO A 95 -2.42 -12.87 6.69
CA PRO A 95 -2.76 -14.27 6.49
C PRO A 95 -4.27 -14.50 6.56
N VAL A 96 -4.77 -15.43 5.75
CA VAL A 96 -6.21 -15.78 5.70
C VAL A 96 -6.76 -16.18 7.08
N TRP A 97 -5.98 -16.90 7.89
CA TRP A 97 -6.41 -17.32 9.22
C TRP A 97 -6.68 -16.13 10.16
N PHE A 98 -5.94 -15.03 10.01
CA PHE A 98 -6.11 -13.83 10.83
C PHE A 98 -7.44 -13.17 10.51
N VAL A 99 -7.72 -12.95 9.23
CA VAL A 99 -9.00 -12.36 8.76
C VAL A 99 -10.19 -13.22 9.16
N LYS A 100 -10.06 -14.56 9.09
CA LYS A 100 -11.07 -15.50 9.62
C LYS A 100 -11.33 -15.31 11.12
N LYS A 101 -10.28 -15.14 11.93
CA LYS A 101 -10.42 -14.89 13.37
C LYS A 101 -11.10 -13.54 13.65
N LEU A 102 -10.77 -12.49 12.89
CA LEU A 102 -11.44 -11.19 12.99
C LEU A 102 -12.93 -11.28 12.67
N ARG A 103 -13.30 -12.00 11.59
CA ARG A 103 -14.69 -12.23 11.21
C ARG A 103 -15.47 -12.95 12.32
N LYS A 104 -14.87 -13.95 12.97
CA LYS A 104 -15.47 -14.64 14.12
C LYS A 104 -15.70 -13.70 15.33
N LYS A 105 -14.81 -12.73 15.53
CA LYS A 105 -14.93 -11.69 16.56
C LYS A 105 -15.91 -10.56 16.19
N LYS A 106 -16.56 -10.63 15.02
CA LYS A 106 -17.46 -9.60 14.48
C LYS A 106 -16.83 -8.21 14.35
N VAL A 107 -15.50 -8.15 14.25
CA VAL A 107 -14.76 -6.91 13.95
C VAL A 107 -15.03 -6.53 12.50
N LYS A 108 -15.28 -5.25 12.21
CA LYS A 108 -15.48 -4.76 10.84
C LYS A 108 -14.15 -4.77 10.10
N ILE A 109 -14.08 -5.47 8.98
CA ILE A 109 -12.85 -5.62 8.17
C ILE A 109 -13.01 -4.85 6.87
N ILE A 110 -12.10 -3.92 6.63
CA ILE A 110 -12.06 -3.11 5.40
C ILE A 110 -10.71 -3.31 4.72
N PHE A 111 -10.73 -3.70 3.45
CA PHE A 111 -9.55 -3.72 2.60
C PHE A 111 -9.54 -2.51 1.65
N TYR A 112 -8.37 -1.92 1.44
CA TYR A 112 -8.13 -0.99 0.33
C TYR A 112 -6.91 -1.45 -0.47
N LEU A 113 -7.14 -1.87 -1.71
CA LEU A 113 -6.13 -2.36 -2.63
C LEU A 113 -5.66 -1.20 -3.51
N TRP A 114 -4.41 -0.77 -3.31
CA TRP A 114 -3.75 0.23 -4.17
C TRP A 114 -2.88 -0.42 -5.28
N ASP A 115 -2.91 -1.75 -5.37
CA ASP A 115 -2.19 -2.57 -6.33
C ASP A 115 -3.14 -3.70 -6.79
N SER A 116 -3.02 -4.09 -8.05
CA SER A 116 -3.98 -4.99 -8.69
C SER A 116 -3.91 -6.40 -8.10
N ILE A 117 -5.03 -7.13 -8.11
CA ILE A 117 -5.07 -8.54 -7.74
C ILE A 117 -4.20 -9.37 -8.70
N LYS A 118 -4.05 -8.94 -9.95
CA LYS A 118 -3.10 -9.53 -10.90
C LYS A 118 -1.67 -9.52 -10.35
N ASN A 119 -1.24 -8.43 -9.72
CA ASN A 119 0.09 -8.33 -9.09
C ASN A 119 0.15 -9.08 -7.75
N LYS A 120 -0.99 -9.22 -7.07
CA LYS A 120 -1.09 -9.84 -5.73
C LYS A 120 -2.21 -10.88 -5.65
N PRO A 121 -2.08 -12.02 -6.36
CA PRO A 121 -3.17 -13.00 -6.48
C PRO A 121 -3.58 -13.63 -5.15
N LYS A 122 -2.70 -13.59 -4.13
CA LYS A 122 -3.01 -14.04 -2.77
C LYS A 122 -4.19 -13.25 -2.14
N ASN A 123 -4.38 -11.99 -2.53
CA ASN A 123 -5.45 -11.14 -2.00
C ASN A 123 -6.85 -11.66 -2.32
N LYS A 124 -7.01 -12.42 -3.42
CA LYS A 124 -8.27 -13.10 -3.77
C LYS A 124 -8.81 -13.96 -2.63
N LYS A 125 -7.92 -14.59 -1.84
CA LYS A 125 -8.31 -15.45 -0.71
C LYS A 125 -8.78 -14.65 0.52
N LEU A 126 -8.54 -13.34 0.58
CA LEU A 126 -8.92 -12.48 1.71
C LEU A 126 -10.32 -11.89 1.52
N ILE A 127 -10.69 -11.58 0.27
CA ILE A 127 -11.93 -10.90 -0.12
C ILE A 127 -13.19 -11.49 0.55
N PRO A 128 -13.41 -12.83 0.57
CA PRO A 128 -14.65 -13.40 1.11
C PRO A 128 -14.88 -13.18 2.61
N TYR A 129 -13.87 -12.71 3.34
CA TYR A 129 -13.95 -12.49 4.78
C TYR A 129 -14.12 -11.03 5.18
N ALA A 130 -14.01 -10.09 4.24
CA ALA A 130 -14.13 -8.67 4.51
C ALA A 130 -15.58 -8.20 4.50
N ASN A 131 -15.84 -7.11 5.23
CA ASN A 131 -17.10 -6.38 5.11
C ASN A 131 -17.11 -5.48 3.87
N HIS A 132 -15.98 -4.83 3.59
CA HIS A 132 -15.81 -4.00 2.40
C HIS A 132 -14.42 -4.19 1.79
N VAL A 133 -14.36 -4.18 0.47
CA VAL A 133 -13.10 -4.22 -0.29
C VAL A 133 -13.16 -3.13 -1.35
N TRP A 134 -12.16 -2.24 -1.29
CA TRP A 134 -11.98 -1.15 -2.23
C TRP A 134 -10.78 -1.45 -3.13
N SER A 135 -10.86 -1.14 -4.42
CA SER A 135 -9.71 -1.24 -5.35
C SER A 135 -9.64 -0.01 -6.26
N PHE A 136 -8.42 0.40 -6.60
CA PHE A 136 -8.17 1.41 -7.63
C PHE A 136 -8.26 0.84 -9.06
N ASP A 137 -8.16 -0.48 -9.20
CA ASP A 137 -8.20 -1.16 -10.49
C ASP A 137 -9.65 -1.48 -10.85
N ASN A 138 -10.13 -0.89 -11.95
CA ASN A 138 -11.51 -1.09 -12.42
C ASN A 138 -11.75 -2.54 -12.88
N ILE A 139 -10.72 -3.23 -13.38
CA ILE A 139 -10.82 -4.64 -13.78
C ILE A 139 -11.08 -5.49 -12.55
N ASP A 140 -10.32 -5.27 -11.47
CA ASP A 140 -10.54 -5.97 -10.19
C ASP A 140 -11.95 -5.72 -9.65
N CYS A 141 -12.45 -4.48 -9.77
CA CYS A 141 -13.80 -4.11 -9.32
C CYS A 141 -14.88 -4.88 -10.06
N GLN A 142 -14.74 -5.01 -11.38
CA GLN A 142 -15.69 -5.75 -12.22
C GLN A 142 -15.63 -7.26 -11.97
N GLU A 143 -14.42 -7.84 -11.97
CA GLU A 143 -14.22 -9.29 -11.85
C GLU A 143 -14.62 -9.82 -10.46
N TYR A 144 -14.28 -9.08 -9.40
CA TYR A 144 -14.48 -9.51 -8.02
C TYR A 144 -15.61 -8.79 -7.29
N LYS A 145 -16.40 -7.96 -8.00
CA LYS A 145 -17.50 -7.16 -7.45
C LYS A 145 -17.05 -6.25 -6.29
N LEU A 146 -15.91 -5.59 -6.45
CA LEU A 146 -15.33 -4.70 -5.45
C LEU A 146 -15.79 -3.26 -5.67
N SER A 147 -15.66 -2.44 -4.64
CA SER A 147 -15.97 -1.01 -4.76
C SER A 147 -14.78 -0.26 -5.34
N TYR A 148 -15.02 0.54 -6.38
CA TYR A 148 -13.96 1.37 -6.97
C TYR A 148 -13.58 2.52 -6.03
N LYS A 149 -12.27 2.71 -5.81
CA LYS A 149 -11.70 3.84 -5.10
C LYS A 149 -10.36 4.23 -5.74
N PRO A 150 -10.21 5.44 -6.30
CA PRO A 150 -8.97 5.85 -6.94
C PRO A 150 -7.81 5.94 -5.94
N LEU A 151 -6.59 5.94 -6.48
CA LEU A 151 -5.37 6.22 -5.74
C LEU A 151 -5.41 7.63 -5.11
N PHE A 152 -4.52 7.87 -4.16
CA PHE A 152 -4.45 9.12 -3.40
C PHE A 152 -3.10 9.81 -3.56
N TYR A 153 -3.06 11.09 -3.16
CA TYR A 153 -1.86 11.92 -3.17
C TYR A 153 -1.74 12.67 -1.84
N SER A 154 -0.53 13.12 -1.51
CA SER A 154 -0.30 13.98 -0.34
C SER A 154 -0.67 15.42 -0.67
N THR A 155 -1.35 16.10 0.25
CA THR A 155 -1.68 17.52 0.13
C THR A 155 -0.62 18.44 0.77
N GLU A 156 0.43 17.88 1.40
CA GLU A 156 1.47 18.64 2.13
C GLU A 156 2.50 19.36 1.23
N ASN A 157 2.11 19.78 0.04
CA ASN A 157 3.01 20.47 -0.87
C ASN A 157 2.78 21.99 -0.74
N ASN A 158 3.78 22.69 -0.20
CA ASN A 158 3.99 24.10 -0.51
C ASN A 158 4.39 24.17 -2.00
N ILE A 159 3.39 24.18 -2.88
CA ILE A 159 3.61 24.33 -4.32
C ILE A 159 4.06 25.78 -4.54
N ASN A 160 5.37 26.01 -4.47
CA ASN A 160 5.94 27.23 -5.01
C ASN A 160 5.85 27.10 -6.53
N HIS A 161 5.00 27.94 -7.15
CA HIS A 161 4.94 28.07 -8.59
C HIS A 161 6.30 28.57 -9.10
N SER A 162 7.18 27.66 -9.49
CA SER A 162 8.38 27.99 -10.23
C SER A 162 8.08 28.01 -11.72
N SER A 163 8.74 28.90 -12.45
CA SER A 163 8.72 28.89 -13.92
C SER A 163 9.21 27.52 -14.40
N GLY A 164 8.43 26.84 -15.23
CA GLY A 164 8.73 25.49 -15.73
C GLY A 164 10.10 25.42 -16.38
N GLN A 165 11.05 24.77 -15.72
CA GLN A 165 12.43 24.59 -16.20
C GLN A 165 12.53 23.60 -17.37
N TYR A 166 11.61 22.63 -17.40
CA TYR A 166 11.61 21.51 -18.34
C TYR A 166 10.25 21.41 -19.05
N ASP A 167 10.28 21.12 -20.34
CA ASP A 167 9.10 20.81 -21.16
C ASP A 167 8.54 19.40 -20.83
N LEU A 168 9.43 18.49 -20.42
CA LEU A 168 9.07 17.14 -19.99
C LEU A 168 9.96 16.70 -18.84
N SER A 169 9.36 16.14 -17.79
CA SER A 169 10.10 15.46 -16.73
C SER A 169 9.56 14.05 -16.47
N PHE A 170 10.48 13.12 -16.20
CA PHE A 170 10.18 11.77 -15.74
C PHE A 170 10.87 11.53 -14.40
N ILE A 171 10.11 11.09 -13.40
CA ILE A 171 10.62 10.66 -12.10
C ILE A 171 9.94 9.34 -11.78
N GLY A 172 10.70 8.24 -11.80
CA GLY A 172 10.10 6.92 -11.62
C GLY A 172 11.10 5.85 -11.25
N THR A 173 10.60 4.72 -10.74
CA THR A 173 11.46 3.57 -10.41
C THR A 173 11.87 2.83 -11.69
N LEU A 174 13.15 2.42 -11.77
CA LEU A 174 13.69 1.54 -12.80
C LEU A 174 13.05 0.15 -12.66
N HIS A 175 11.99 -0.11 -13.42
CA HIS A 175 11.20 -1.34 -13.32
C HIS A 175 10.52 -1.67 -14.64
N GLY A 176 10.55 -2.94 -15.05
CA GLY A 176 9.96 -3.40 -16.32
C GLY A 176 10.63 -2.77 -17.54
N ASP A 177 9.83 -2.49 -18.56
CA ASP A 177 10.19 -1.83 -19.83
C ASP A 177 10.29 -0.30 -19.73
N ARG A 178 10.07 0.28 -18.53
CA ARG A 178 10.01 1.74 -18.34
C ARG A 178 11.24 2.47 -18.84
N TYR A 179 12.43 1.87 -18.72
CA TYR A 179 13.67 2.49 -19.21
C TYR A 179 13.60 2.69 -20.73
N GLU A 180 13.23 1.64 -21.46
CA GLU A 180 13.13 1.68 -22.92
C GLU A 180 12.02 2.63 -23.38
N VAL A 181 10.84 2.54 -22.77
CA VAL A 181 9.69 3.39 -23.12
C VAL A 181 9.99 4.86 -22.91
N VAL A 182 10.55 5.22 -21.74
CA VAL A 182 10.88 6.61 -21.43
C VAL A 182 11.98 7.13 -22.35
N ASN A 183 13.02 6.34 -22.65
CA ASN A 183 14.05 6.79 -23.58
C ASN A 183 13.50 7.01 -24.99
N LYS A 184 12.66 6.10 -25.50
CA LYS A 184 11.99 6.29 -26.80
C LYS A 184 11.18 7.59 -26.86
N ILE A 185 10.45 7.93 -25.80
CA ILE A 185 9.69 9.19 -25.71
C ILE A 185 10.62 10.40 -25.69
N PHE A 186 11.72 10.32 -24.95
CA PHE A 186 12.68 11.43 -24.83
C PHE A 186 13.48 11.65 -26.11
N ASP A 187 13.80 10.60 -26.87
CA ASP A 187 14.51 10.71 -28.15
C ASP A 187 13.69 11.46 -29.21
N ILE A 188 12.35 11.31 -29.18
CA ILE A 188 11.42 12.08 -30.04
C ILE A 188 11.43 13.58 -29.68
N LEU A 189 11.77 13.93 -28.44
CA LEU A 189 11.74 15.29 -27.90
C LEU A 189 13.16 15.88 -27.75
N ASN A 190 14.09 15.47 -28.61
CA ASN A 190 15.50 15.87 -28.55
C ASN A 190 15.75 17.40 -28.60
N ASN A 191 14.80 18.18 -29.11
CA ASN A 191 14.86 19.64 -29.20
C ASN A 191 14.19 20.37 -28.00
N LYS A 192 13.76 19.63 -26.98
CA LYS A 192 13.11 20.15 -25.77
C LYS A 192 14.03 20.08 -24.54
N LYS A 193 13.77 20.93 -23.55
CA LYS A 193 14.44 20.83 -22.25
C LYS A 193 13.79 19.70 -21.46
N THR A 194 14.49 18.58 -21.32
CA THR A 194 13.95 17.39 -20.67
C THR A 194 14.73 17.02 -19.41
N PHE A 195 14.04 16.40 -18.44
CA PHE A 195 14.63 15.85 -17.22
C PHE A 195 14.19 14.41 -17.00
N LYS A 196 15.11 13.49 -16.74
CA LYS A 196 14.76 12.10 -16.39
C LYS A 196 15.53 11.62 -15.17
N PHE A 197 14.80 11.05 -14.21
CA PHE A 197 15.34 10.44 -13.02
C PHE A 197 14.76 9.04 -12.82
N PHE A 198 15.63 8.03 -12.91
CA PHE A 198 15.29 6.64 -12.61
C PHE A 198 15.79 6.27 -11.21
N TYR A 199 14.86 6.04 -10.30
CA TYR A 199 15.15 5.54 -8.97
C TYR A 199 15.39 4.02 -9.00
N CYS A 200 16.54 3.56 -8.52
CA CYS A 200 16.80 2.14 -8.29
C CYS A 200 16.96 1.88 -6.79
N PRO A 201 15.99 1.22 -6.13
CA PRO A 201 16.00 1.06 -4.67
C PRO A 201 17.07 0.09 -4.15
N SER A 202 17.77 -0.64 -5.02
CA SER A 202 18.73 -1.67 -4.62
C SER A 202 19.99 -1.56 -5.45
N LYS A 203 21.13 -1.35 -4.77
CA LYS A 203 22.46 -1.36 -5.39
C LYS A 203 22.73 -2.67 -6.13
N ARG A 204 22.28 -3.80 -5.60
CA ARG A 204 22.42 -5.12 -6.26
C ARG A 204 21.62 -5.16 -7.56
N LEU A 205 20.34 -4.77 -7.52
CA LEU A 205 19.50 -4.72 -8.72
C LEU A 205 20.07 -3.78 -9.77
N PHE A 206 20.68 -2.67 -9.35
CA PHE A 206 21.39 -1.78 -10.25
C PHE A 206 22.53 -2.51 -10.98
N PHE A 207 23.44 -3.19 -10.28
CA PHE A 207 24.54 -3.90 -10.93
C PHE A 207 24.08 -5.10 -11.76
N PHE A 208 23.01 -5.80 -11.37
CA PHE A 208 22.45 -6.90 -12.18
C PHE A 208 21.77 -6.41 -13.47
N ASN A 209 21.07 -5.28 -13.42
CA ASN A 209 20.36 -4.70 -14.57
C ASN A 209 21.20 -3.68 -15.34
N LYS A 210 22.43 -3.42 -14.89
CA LYS A 210 23.39 -2.60 -15.62
C LYS A 210 23.89 -3.47 -16.79
N ILE A 211 23.14 -3.46 -17.87
CA ILE A 211 23.64 -3.91 -19.16
C ILE A 211 24.79 -2.95 -19.54
N PRO A 212 25.95 -3.47 -20.00
CA PRO A 212 27.04 -2.63 -20.49
C PRO A 212 26.61 -1.70 -21.64
#